data_AF-A0AA45XSR0-F1
#
_entry.id   AF-A0AA45XSR0-F1
#
_cell.length_a   1.000
_cell.length_b   1.000
_cell.length_c   1.000
_cell.angle_alpha   90.00
_cell.angle_beta   90.00
_cell.angle_gamma   90.00
#
_symmetry.space_group_name_H-M   'P 1'
#
loop_
_entity.id
_entity.type
_entity.pdbx_description
1 polymer ?
#
loop_
_entity_poly.entity_id
_entity_poly.type
_entity_poly.pdbx_seq_one_letter_code
_entity_poly.pdbx_strand_id
1 'polypeptide(L)'
;MPSQAQVRNTIADYFCELADQGRIQPRVKQLVRAESSPLNCGALGEAPGSNFVCGGEMRFIGKGSEIDTITFSPTLRYEEDGRIAFYVGDDEEGEEVWRVPAPRSTSTTCAMR
;
A
#
# COMPACT_ATOMS: atom_id res chain seq x y z
N MET A 1 9.07 -12.49 -8.67
CA MET A 1 8.09 -12.12 -7.63
C MET A 1 8.81 -11.21 -6.63
N PRO A 2 8.22 -10.07 -6.24
CA PRO A 2 8.84 -9.15 -5.28
C PRO A 2 9.02 -9.79 -3.90
N SER A 3 9.97 -9.26 -3.12
CA SER A 3 10.17 -9.72 -1.74
C SER A 3 9.04 -9.23 -0.81
N GLN A 4 8.74 -9.98 0.25
CA GLN A 4 7.78 -9.57 1.29
C GLN A 4 8.09 -8.17 1.86
N ALA A 5 9.38 -7.87 2.10
CA ALA A 5 9.78 -6.56 2.61
C ALA A 5 9.46 -5.43 1.60
N GLN A 6 9.69 -5.68 0.31
CA GLN A 6 9.38 -4.73 -0.75
C GLN A 6 7.87 -4.47 -0.80
N VAL A 7 7.04 -5.52 -0.86
CA VAL A 7 5.58 -5.36 -0.93
C VAL A 7 5.04 -4.63 0.30
N ARG A 8 5.49 -5.00 1.52
CA ARG A 8 5.07 -4.32 2.76
C ARG A 8 5.43 -2.85 2.77
N ASN A 9 6.60 -2.49 2.23
CA ASN A 9 7.01 -1.09 2.14
C ASN A 9 6.15 -0.32 1.14
N THR A 10 5.90 -0.87 -0.04
CA THR A 10 5.06 -0.25 -1.07
C THR A 10 3.60 -0.12 -0.61
N ILE A 11 3.07 -1.07 0.16
CA ILE A 11 1.75 -0.96 0.81
C ILE A 11 1.72 0.19 1.81
N ALA A 12 2.72 0.30 2.68
CA ALA A 12 2.77 1.42 3.62
C ALA A 12 2.85 2.76 2.88
N ASP A 13 3.62 2.86 1.80
CA ASP A 13 3.69 4.05 0.95
C ASP A 13 2.31 4.40 0.36
N TYR A 14 1.61 3.42 -0.22
CA TYR A 14 0.26 3.59 -0.77
C TYR A 14 -0.76 4.09 0.26
N PHE A 15 -0.78 3.49 1.45
CA PHE A 15 -1.71 3.91 2.51
C PHE A 15 -1.39 5.32 3.05
N CYS A 16 -0.12 5.69 3.12
CA CYS A 16 0.28 7.05 3.47
C CYS A 16 -0.17 8.07 2.43
N GLU A 17 -0.06 7.73 1.15
CA GLU A 17 -0.57 8.56 0.07
C GLU A 17 -2.09 8.70 0.10
N LEU A 18 -2.84 7.62 0.37
CA LEU A 18 -4.29 7.69 0.57
C LEU A 18 -4.67 8.60 1.73
N ALA A 19 -3.88 8.59 2.81
CA ALA A 19 -4.11 9.46 3.96
C ALA A 19 -3.84 10.93 3.61
N ASP A 20 -2.77 11.22 2.87
CA ASP A 20 -2.47 12.57 2.38
C ASP A 20 -3.57 13.11 1.44
N GLN A 21 -4.18 12.23 0.65
CA GLN A 21 -5.31 12.56 -0.22
C GLN A 21 -6.66 12.67 0.53
N GLY A 22 -6.70 12.40 1.84
CA GLY A 22 -7.92 12.37 2.64
C GLY A 22 -8.88 11.23 2.29
N ARG A 23 -8.42 10.23 1.51
CA ARG A 23 -9.23 9.04 1.15
C ARG A 23 -9.36 8.06 2.30
N ILE A 24 -8.42 8.10 3.24
CA ILE A 24 -8.49 7.44 4.54
C ILE A 24 -8.11 8.44 5.62
N GLN A 25 -8.58 8.23 6.84
CA GLN A 25 -8.21 9.06 7.98
C GLN A 25 -7.82 8.16 9.16
N PRO A 26 -6.51 7.99 9.41
CA PRO A 26 -6.03 7.23 10.57
C PRO A 26 -6.57 7.81 11.88
N ARG A 27 -7.19 6.98 12.71
CA ARG A 27 -7.80 7.38 13.98
C ARG A 27 -6.79 7.36 15.14
N VAL A 28 -5.68 8.07 14.95
CA VAL A 28 -4.62 8.24 15.96
C VAL A 28 -4.32 9.72 16.15
N LYS A 29 -4.06 10.15 17.38
CA LYS A 29 -3.88 11.60 17.68
C LYS A 29 -2.60 12.20 17.08
N GLN A 30 -1.53 11.42 17.13
CA GLN A 30 -0.23 11.79 16.59
C GLN A 30 0.42 10.54 16.02
N LEU A 31 0.34 10.36 14.70
CA LEU A 31 0.96 9.24 14.01
C LEU A 31 2.47 9.27 14.21
N VAL A 32 3.04 8.15 14.65
CA VAL A 32 4.49 7.97 14.79
C VAL A 32 5.04 6.93 13.82
N ARG A 33 4.20 5.96 13.42
CA ARG A 33 4.61 4.89 12.53
C ARG A 33 3.41 4.37 11.74
N ALA A 34 3.66 4.13 10.46
CA ALA A 34 2.73 3.50 9.55
C ALA A 34 3.41 2.26 8.99
N GLU A 35 2.85 1.08 9.23
CA GLU A 35 3.44 -0.17 8.77
C GLU A 35 2.40 -1.23 8.41
N SER A 36 2.78 -2.09 7.47
CA SER A 36 1.98 -3.26 7.11
C SER A 36 2.32 -4.47 7.98
N SER A 37 1.32 -5.28 8.32
CA SER A 37 1.49 -6.62 8.88
C SER A 37 2.28 -7.54 7.94
N PRO A 38 2.65 -8.76 8.36
CA PRO A 38 2.98 -9.82 7.42
C PRO A 38 1.84 -10.00 6.40
N LEU A 39 2.20 -10.25 5.14
CA LEU A 39 1.25 -10.38 4.04
C LEU A 39 1.03 -11.83 3.67
N ASN A 40 -0.16 -12.16 3.17
CA ASN A 40 -0.39 -13.38 2.41
C ASN A 40 -0.61 -13.00 0.94
N CYS A 41 0.28 -13.43 0.05
CA CYS A 41 0.26 -13.05 -1.35
C CYS A 41 0.03 -14.27 -2.26
N GLY A 42 -0.83 -14.13 -3.26
CA GLY A 42 -1.09 -15.14 -4.28
C GLY A 42 -1.02 -14.53 -5.68
N ALA A 43 -0.40 -15.25 -6.63
CA ALA A 43 -0.44 -14.87 -8.03
C ALA A 43 -1.85 -15.10 -8.61
N LEU A 44 -2.30 -14.22 -9.49
CA LEU A 44 -3.57 -14.34 -10.22
C LEU A 44 -3.46 -15.18 -11.50
N GLY A 45 -2.23 -15.51 -11.92
CA GLY A 45 -1.95 -16.32 -13.09
C GLY A 45 -0.69 -17.17 -12.91
N GLU A 46 -0.56 -18.20 -13.73
CA GLU A 46 0.57 -19.15 -13.68
C GLU A 46 1.83 -18.60 -14.38
N ALA A 47 1.67 -17.62 -15.27
CA ALA A 47 2.77 -17.05 -16.03
C ALA A 47 3.68 -16.17 -15.13
N PRO A 48 5.01 -16.20 -15.33
CA PRO A 48 5.91 -15.25 -14.70
C PRO A 48 5.50 -13.80 -15.01
N GLY A 49 5.51 -12.94 -13.98
CA GLY A 49 5.08 -11.54 -14.13
C GLY A 49 3.57 -11.32 -14.04
N SER A 50 2.77 -12.38 -13.83
CA SER A 50 1.34 -12.24 -13.56
C SER A 50 1.06 -11.30 -12.39
N ASN A 51 -0.05 -10.57 -12.47
CA ASN A 51 -0.57 -9.78 -11.36
C ASN A 51 -0.77 -10.67 -10.11
N PHE A 52 -0.76 -10.07 -8.94
CA PHE A 52 -0.85 -10.78 -7.67
C PHE A 52 -1.69 -10.01 -6.66
N VAL A 53 -2.30 -10.69 -5.71
CA VAL A 53 -3.08 -10.09 -4.63
C VAL A 53 -2.37 -10.34 -3.32
N CYS A 54 -2.26 -9.32 -2.47
CA CYS A 54 -1.69 -9.46 -1.13
C CYS A 54 -2.67 -9.02 -0.06
N GLY A 55 -3.07 -9.92 0.84
CA GLY A 55 -3.92 -9.62 1.98
C GLY A 55 -3.13 -9.31 3.25
N GLY A 56 -3.61 -8.36 4.05
CA GLY A 56 -2.99 -8.00 5.32
C GLY A 56 -3.70 -6.83 6.03
N GLU A 57 -3.02 -6.29 7.03
CA GLU A 57 -3.45 -5.11 7.79
C GLU A 57 -2.44 -3.98 7.62
N MET A 58 -2.93 -2.77 7.42
CA MET A 58 -2.17 -1.55 7.61
C MET A 58 -2.37 -1.08 9.04
N ARG A 59 -1.28 -0.77 9.74
CA ARG A 59 -1.27 -0.33 11.14
C ARG A 59 -0.74 1.10 11.22
N PHE A 60 -1.58 1.99 11.73
CA PHE A 60 -1.24 3.35 12.08
C PHE A 60 -1.05 3.42 13.59
N ILE A 61 0.17 3.67 14.03
CA ILE A 61 0.55 3.66 15.44
C ILE A 61 0.73 5.09 15.90
N GLY A 62 -0.02 5.47 16.93
CA GLY A 62 0.04 6.77 17.57
C GLY A 62 1.06 6.81 18.72
N LYS A 63 1.51 8.02 19.09
CA LYS A 63 2.43 8.25 20.21
C LYS A 63 1.92 7.71 21.56
N GLY A 64 0.61 7.60 21.73
CA GLY A 64 -0.06 7.13 22.95
C GLY A 64 -0.34 5.62 23.01
N SER A 65 0.39 4.80 22.23
CA SER A 65 0.13 3.36 22.05
C SER A 65 -1.22 3.02 21.39
N GLU A 66 -1.90 4.03 20.85
CA GLU A 66 -3.08 3.89 20.00
C GLU A 66 -2.68 3.18 18.71
N ILE A 67 -3.46 2.20 18.28
CA ILE A 67 -3.28 1.52 16.99
C ILE A 67 -4.61 1.55 16.26
N ASP A 68 -4.63 2.16 15.08
CA ASP A 68 -5.74 2.04 14.13
C ASP A 68 -5.32 1.12 12.99
N THR A 69 -6.21 0.21 12.62
CA THR A 69 -5.92 -0.86 11.65
C THR A 69 -6.89 -0.83 10.49
N ILE A 70 -6.38 -0.97 9.27
CA ILE A 70 -7.18 -1.09 8.05
C ILE A 70 -6.82 -2.41 7.36
N THR A 71 -7.79 -3.31 7.22
CA THR A 71 -7.63 -4.53 6.43
C THR A 71 -7.62 -4.20 4.95
N PHE A 72 -6.77 -4.87 4.18
CA PHE A 72 -6.65 -4.65 2.74
C PHE A 72 -6.43 -5.96 1.98
N SER A 73 -6.69 -5.91 0.68
CA SER A 73 -6.34 -6.97 -0.28
C SER A 73 -6.19 -6.39 -1.70
N PRO A 74 -5.23 -5.47 -1.95
CA PRO A 74 -5.07 -4.86 -3.27
C PRO A 74 -4.57 -5.88 -4.29
N THR A 75 -4.98 -5.67 -5.53
CA THR A 75 -4.35 -6.26 -6.71
C THR A 75 -3.13 -5.44 -7.10
N LEU A 76 -2.03 -6.13 -7.34
CA LEU A 76 -0.70 -5.56 -7.53
C LEU A 76 -0.07 -6.11 -8.82
N ARG A 77 0.78 -5.29 -9.42
CA ARG A 77 1.60 -5.62 -10.59
C ARG A 77 3.06 -5.30 -10.28
N TYR A 78 3.97 -6.16 -10.72
CA TYR A 78 5.41 -5.91 -10.65
C TYR A 78 5.86 -5.34 -11.99
N GLU A 79 6.29 -4.09 -11.98
CA GLU A 79 6.71 -3.36 -13.17
C GLU A 79 8.10 -3.81 -13.63
N GLU A 80 8.40 -3.62 -14.92
CA GLU A 80 9.70 -3.98 -15.51
C GLU A 80 10.88 -3.23 -14.86
N ASP A 81 10.62 -2.02 -14.36
CA ASP A 81 11.59 -1.20 -13.62
C ASP A 81 11.75 -1.59 -12.14
N GLY A 82 11.10 -2.68 -11.73
CA GLY A 82 11.20 -3.26 -10.40
C GLY A 82 10.30 -2.61 -9.34
N ARG A 83 9.45 -1.65 -9.71
CA ARG A 83 8.44 -1.05 -8.82
C ARG A 83 7.19 -1.92 -8.73
N ILE A 84 6.35 -1.64 -7.74
CA ILE A 84 5.06 -2.31 -7.54
C ILE A 84 3.95 -1.30 -7.76
N ALA A 85 3.06 -1.58 -8.68
CA ALA A 85 1.88 -0.77 -8.96
C ALA A 85 0.62 -1.39 -8.35
N PHE A 86 -0.33 -0.54 -7.97
CA PHE A 86 -1.65 -0.90 -7.44
C PHE A 86 -2.69 -0.71 -8.53
N TYR A 87 -3.58 -1.68 -8.66
CA TYR A 87 -4.81 -1.48 -9.42
C TYR A 87 -5.71 -0.50 -8.68
N VAL A 88 -6.17 0.57 -9.35
CA VAL A 88 -7.02 1.60 -8.74
C VAL A 88 -8.43 1.69 -9.36
N GLY A 89 -8.72 0.83 -10.34
CA GLY A 89 -9.98 0.80 -11.09
C GLY A 89 -9.74 0.89 -12.59
N ASP A 90 -10.83 0.93 -13.34
CA ASP A 90 -10.82 1.18 -14.78
C ASP A 90 -11.09 2.67 -15.04
N ASP A 91 -10.55 3.21 -16.13
CA ASP A 91 -10.87 4.56 -16.59
C ASP A 91 -12.19 4.63 -17.37
N GLU A 92 -12.50 5.79 -17.95
CA GLU A 92 -13.74 5.99 -18.71
C GLU A 92 -13.81 5.16 -19.99
N GLU A 93 -12.67 4.69 -20.51
CA GLU A 93 -12.57 3.83 -21.69
C GLU A 93 -12.59 2.34 -21.32
N GLY A 94 -12.56 2.01 -20.03
CA GLY A 94 -12.54 0.65 -19.51
C GLY A 94 -11.13 0.06 -19.43
N GLU A 95 -10.09 0.88 -19.52
CA GLU A 95 -8.70 0.45 -19.41
C GLU A 95 -8.27 0.40 -17.95
N GLU A 96 -7.53 -0.65 -17.58
CA GLU A 96 -7.06 -0.83 -16.20
C GLU A 96 -6.07 0.27 -15.81
N VAL A 97 -6.35 1.00 -14.73
CA VAL A 97 -5.45 2.03 -14.21
C VAL A 97 -4.55 1.43 -13.12
N TRP A 98 -3.25 1.57 -13.33
CA TRP A 98 -2.20 1.11 -12.41
C TRP A 98 -1.39 2.29 -11.89
N ARG A 99 -1.20 2.36 -10.57
CA ARG A 99 -0.46 3.45 -9.92
C ARG A 99 0.64 2.95 -9.03
N VAL A 100 1.85 3.43 -9.26
CA VAL A 100 2.96 3.29 -8.32
C VAL A 100 2.83 4.39 -7.26
N PRO A 101 2.80 4.05 -5.96
CA PRO A 101 2.65 5.06 -4.93
C PRO A 101 3.90 5.92 -4.78
N ALA A 102 3.71 7.16 -4.34
CA ALA A 102 4.80 8.05 -3.99
C ALA A 102 5.54 7.51 -2.75
N PRO A 103 6.87 7.66 -2.65
CA PRO A 103 7.62 7.23 -1.47
C PRO A 103 7.10 7.92 -0.21
N ARG A 104 6.91 7.19 0.92
CA ARG A 104 6.40 7.80 2.15
C ARG A 104 7.25 8.96 2.69
N SER A 105 8.52 9.08 2.28
CA SER A 105 9.38 10.20 2.65
C SER A 105 8.85 11.55 2.16
N THR A 106 7.98 11.56 1.15
CA THR A 106 7.30 12.77 0.67
C THR A 106 5.91 12.94 1.29
N SER A 107 5.47 12.04 2.17
CA SER A 107 4.13 12.05 2.75
C SER A 107 3.97 13.13 3.81
N THR A 108 2.89 13.90 3.76
CA THR A 108 2.61 14.91 4.80
C THR A 108 2.10 14.28 6.10
N THR A 109 1.49 13.10 6.01
CA THR A 109 0.90 12.36 7.11
C THR A 109 1.92 11.42 7.76
N CYS A 110 2.68 10.69 6.93
CA CYS A 110 3.56 9.61 7.39
C CYS A 110 5.05 9.94 7.40
N ALA A 111 5.49 11.07 6.86
CA ALA A 111 6.90 11.43 6.98
C ALA A 111 7.26 11.55 8.47
N MET A 112 8.32 10.83 8.87
CA MET A 112 8.89 11.01 10.19
C MET A 112 9.42 12.44 10.28
N ARG A 113 8.76 13.27 11.08
CA ARG A 113 9.26 14.59 11.50
C ARG A 113 10.15 14.46 12.72
#